data_AF-A0A5E4NPG3-F1
#
_entry.id   AF-A0A5E4NPG3-F1
#
_cell.length_a   1.000
_cell.length_b   1.000
_cell.length_c   1.000
_cell.angle_alpha   90.00
_cell.angle_beta   90.00
_cell.angle_gamma   90.00
#
_symmetry.space_group_name_H-M   'P 1'
#
loop_
_entity.id
_entity.type
_entity.pdbx_description
1 polymer ?
#
loop_
_entity_poly.entity_id
_entity_poly.type
_entity_poly.pdbx_seq_one_letter_code
_entity_poly.pdbx_strand_id
1 'polypeptide(L)' 'MSKWGLKDSPTCDCGHDNQTIHHIVEDCPKRRFNRGIEGIHAANNEAIEWIREQDIAL' A
#
# COMPACT_ATOMS: atom_id res chain seq x y z
N MET A 1 10.31 -3.80 9.92
CA MET A 1 9.12 -3.00 10.32
C MET A 1 8.05 -3.25 9.28
N SER A 2 6.90 -3.77 9.69
CA SER A 2 5.83 -4.19 8.78
C SER A 2 4.70 -3.18 8.84
N LYS A 3 4.19 -2.75 7.67
CA LYS A 3 3.18 -1.68 7.54
C LYS A 3 3.49 -0.47 8.43
N TRP A 4 4.63 0.21 8.23
CA TRP A 4 5.02 1.39 9.03
C TRP A 4 5.17 1.14 10.54
N GLY A 5 5.37 -0.11 10.96
CA GLY A 5 5.39 -0.49 12.38
C GLY A 5 4.00 -0.69 12.99
N LEU A 6 2.93 -0.65 12.18
CA LEU A 6 1.54 -0.85 12.60
C LEU A 6 1.11 -2.33 12.64
N LYS A 7 1.95 -3.25 12.13
CA LYS A 7 1.70 -4.69 12.21
C LYS A 7 2.93 -5.45 12.71
N ASP A 8 2.66 -6.49 13.51
CA ASP A 8 3.68 -7.42 14.00
C ASP A 8 4.20 -8.34 12.90
N SER A 9 3.36 -8.69 11.91
CA SER A 9 3.74 -9.60 10.82
C SER A 9 4.19 -8.86 9.56
N PRO A 10 5.30 -9.27 8.91
CA PRO A 10 5.71 -8.77 7.60
C PRO A 10 4.80 -9.19 6.46
N THR A 11 3.93 -10.19 6.67
CA THR A 11 3.07 -10.74 5.62
C THR A 11 1.99 -9.74 5.18
N CYS A 12 1.70 -9.75 3.89
CA CYS A 12 0.57 -9.02 3.31
C CYS A 12 -0.75 -9.74 3.56
N ASP A 13 -1.86 -9.00 3.62
CA ASP A 13 -3.21 -9.56 3.79
C ASP A 13 -3.63 -10.44 2.60
N CYS A 14 -2.94 -10.34 1.46
CA CYS A 14 -3.13 -11.22 0.31
C CYS A 14 -2.36 -12.55 0.43
N GLY A 15 -1.62 -12.78 1.52
CA GLY A 15 -0.82 -13.99 1.75
C GLY A 15 0.61 -13.92 1.22
N HIS A 16 1.07 -12.77 0.72
CA HIS A 16 2.46 -12.60 0.30
C HIS A 16 3.39 -12.45 1.51
N ASP A 17 4.58 -13.04 1.46
CA ASP A 17 5.48 -13.13 2.61
C ASP A 17 5.95 -11.77 3.14
N ASN A 18 6.13 -10.78 2.24
CA ASN A 18 6.62 -9.46 2.59
C ASN A 18 5.77 -8.33 1.99
N GLN A 19 5.15 -7.55 2.86
CA GLN A 19 4.36 -6.37 2.49
C GLN A 19 5.27 -5.16 2.25
N THR A 20 5.96 -5.14 1.12
CA THR A 20 6.75 -3.99 0.67
C THR A 20 5.85 -2.92 0.03
N ILE A 21 6.31 -1.67 -0.05
CA ILE A 21 5.59 -0.62 -0.80
C ILE A 21 5.39 -1.05 -2.26
N HIS A 22 6.42 -1.61 -2.90
CA HIS A 22 6.30 -2.11 -4.28
C HIS A 22 5.17 -3.15 -4.39
N HIS A 23 5.16 -4.14 -3.50
CA HIS A 23 4.10 -5.14 -3.49
C HIS A 23 2.72 -4.49 -3.28
N ILE A 24 2.56 -3.59 -2.29
CA ILE A 24 1.27 -2.95 -2.03
C ILE A 24 0.77 -2.16 -3.23
N VAL A 25 1.65 -1.42 -3.90
CA VAL A 25 1.29 -0.46 -4.95
C VAL A 25 1.10 -1.15 -6.30
N GLU A 26 1.97 -2.09 -6.67
CA GLU A 26 2.03 -2.69 -8.00
C GLU A 26 1.42 -4.09 -8.05
N ASP A 27 1.78 -4.96 -7.09
CA ASP A 27 1.53 -6.40 -7.20
C ASP A 27 0.28 -6.88 -6.45
N CYS A 28 -0.10 -6.18 -5.37
CA CYS A 28 -1.04 -6.70 -4.38
C CYS A 28 -2.45 -6.78 -4.99
N PRO A 29 -3.03 -7.98 -5.15
CA PRO A 29 -4.35 -8.10 -5.78
C PRO A 29 -5.47 -7.48 -4.94
N LYS A 30 -5.22 -7.22 -3.65
CA LYS A 30 -6.20 -6.62 -2.73
C LYS A 30 -6.09 -5.11 -2.62
N ARG A 31 -4.88 -4.55 -2.82
CA ARG A 31 -4.57 -3.16 -2.44
C ARG A 31 -3.92 -2.33 -3.54
N ARG A 32 -3.47 -2.94 -4.64
CA ARG A 32 -2.74 -2.24 -5.71
C ARG A 32 -3.43 -0.94 -6.12
N PHE A 33 -2.61 0.06 -6.39
CA PHE A 33 -3.08 1.31 -6.96
C PHE A 33 -3.05 1.20 -8.48
N ASN A 34 -4.17 1.44 -9.15
CA ASN A 34 -4.26 1.22 -10.60
C ASN A 34 -3.31 2.11 -11.43
N ARG A 35 -2.82 3.21 -10.85
CA ARG A 35 -1.86 4.13 -11.48
C ARG A 35 -0.40 3.81 -11.14
N GLY A 36 -0.14 2.77 -10.36
CA GLY A 36 1.19 2.41 -9.88
C GLY A 36 1.86 3.51 -9.04
N ILE A 37 3.16 3.37 -8.85
CA ILE A 37 3.97 4.29 -8.04
C ILE A 37 4.03 5.70 -8.63
N GLU A 38 3.96 5.82 -9.96
CA GLU A 38 3.92 7.12 -10.65
C GLU A 38 2.68 7.92 -10.26
N GLY A 39 1.53 7.26 -10.14
CA GLY A 39 0.31 7.91 -9.65
C GLY A 39 0.44 8.41 -8.21
N ILE A 40 1.18 7.69 -7.37
CA ILE A 40 1.46 8.13 -6.00
C ILE A 40 2.37 9.37 -5.99
N HIS A 41 3.42 9.38 -6.82
CA HIS A 41 4.31 10.53 -6.94
C HIS A 41 3.61 11.79 -7.43
N ALA A 42 2.55 11.66 -8.21
CA ALA A 42 1.74 12.80 -8.65
C ALA A 42 0.98 13.47 -7.49
N ALA A 43 0.80 12.79 -6.36
CA ALA A 43 0.10 13.27 -5.16
C ALA A 43 -1.25 13.95 -5.46
N ASN A 44 -1.96 13.43 -6.47
CA ASN A 44 -3.27 13.94 -6.87
C ASN A 44 -4.37 13.41 -5.91
N ASN A 45 -5.59 13.91 -6.07
CA ASN A 45 -6.70 13.52 -5.19
C ASN A 45 -6.95 12.01 -5.18
N GLU A 46 -6.83 11.35 -6.35
CA GLU A 46 -7.00 9.89 -6.48
C GLU A 46 -5.97 9.14 -5.61
N ALA A 47 -4.70 9.56 -5.64
CA ALA A 47 -3.64 8.97 -4.83
C ALA A 47 -3.84 9.25 -3.32
N ILE A 48 -4.28 10.46 -2.96
CA ILE A 48 -4.55 10.83 -1.56
C ILE A 48 -5.72 10.00 -1.00
N GLU A 49 -6.80 9.85 -1.76
CA GLU A 49 -7.95 9.03 -1.39
C GLU A 49 -7.53 7.56 -1.22
N TRP A 50 -6.77 7.02 -2.17
CA TRP A 50 -6.27 5.64 -2.07
C TRP A 50 -5.36 5.44 -0.84
N ILE A 51 -4.48 6.40 -0.50
CA ILE A 51 -3.62 6.33 0.71
C ILE A 51 -4.46 6.30 1.98
N ARG A 52 -5.52 7.11 2.05
CA ARG A 52 -6.44 7.15 3.22
C ARG A 52 -7.13 5.81 3.46
N GLU A 53 -7.34 5.02 2.41
CA GLU A 53 -7.94 3.69 2.50
C GLU A 53 -6.97 2.60 2.98
N GLN A 54 -5.66 2.88 3.09
CA GLN A 54 -4.65 1.85 3.43
C GLN A 54 -4.54 1.47 4.91
N ASP A 55 -5.58 1.72 5.70
CA ASP A 55 -5.59 1.58 7.18
C ASP A 55 -4.43 2.33 7.86
N ILE A 56 -4.06 3.49 7.32
CA ILE A 56 -3.07 4.38 7.90
C ILE A 56 -3.83 5.38 8.78
N ALA A 57 -3.48 5.45 10.06
CA ALA A 57 -3.96 6.54 10.92
C ALA A 57 -3.21 7.81 10.52
N LEU A 58 -3.93 8.77 9.93
CA LEU A 58 -3.43 10.12 9.60
C LEU A 58 -3.62 11.07 10.78
#